data_AF-A0A447R9E8-F1
#
_entry.id   AF-A0A447R9E8-F1
#
_cell.length_a   1.000
_cell.length_b   1.000
_cell.length_c   1.000
_cell.angle_alpha   90.00
_cell.angle_beta   90.00
_cell.angle_gamma   90.00
#
_symmetry.space_group_name_H-M   'P 1'
#
loop_
_entity.id
_entity.type
_entity.pdbx_description
1 polymer ?
#
loop_
_entity_poly.entity_id
_entity_poly.type
_entity_poly.pdbx_seq_one_letter_code
_entity_poly.pdbx_strand_id
1 'polypeptide(L)'
;MLWVVPLLVENRLYQKANRVLVVDVTPETQLMRTMQRDDVTREHVEHILAAQATREARLAVADDVIDNNGAPDAIASDVARLHASYLKLASQFVSQEKP
;
A
#
# COMPACT_ATOMS: atom_id res chain seq x y z
N MET A 1 -10.04 9.27 7.19
CA MET A 1 -8.97 8.68 8.02
C MET A 1 -8.11 7.80 7.13
N LEU A 2 -6.80 7.73 7.34
CA LEU A 2 -5.92 6.76 6.67
C LEU A 2 -5.58 5.64 7.66
N TRP A 3 -5.78 4.38 7.28
CA TRP A 3 -5.48 3.21 8.10
C TRP A 3 -4.34 2.41 7.47
N VAL A 4 -3.18 2.39 8.13
CA VAL A 4 -1.97 1.71 7.64
C VAL A 4 -1.88 0.32 8.25
N VAL A 5 -1.95 -0.72 7.42
CA VAL A 5 -2.03 -2.13 7.88
C VAL A 5 -1.05 -2.99 7.08
N PRO A 6 0.08 -3.44 7.69
CA PRO A 6 1.04 -4.29 7.00
C PRO A 6 0.48 -5.63 6.55
N LEU A 7 -0.42 -6.23 7.35
CA LEU A 7 -1.02 -7.54 7.10
C LEU A 7 -2.47 -7.45 6.58
N LEU A 8 -2.73 -6.50 5.69
CA LEU A 8 -4.07 -6.20 5.20
C LEU A 8 -4.69 -7.38 4.42
N VAL A 9 -3.89 -8.02 3.57
CA VAL A 9 -4.33 -9.10 2.67
C VAL A 9 -4.42 -10.41 3.43
N GLU A 10 -3.39 -10.70 4.22
CA GLU A 10 -3.20 -11.90 5.03
C GLU A 10 -4.38 -12.09 5.97
N ASN A 11 -4.84 -11.01 6.62
CA ASN A 11 -5.96 -11.03 7.54
C ASN A 11 -7.31 -10.68 6.90
N ARG A 12 -7.36 -10.50 5.57
CA ARG A 12 -8.54 -10.09 4.81
C ARG A 12 -9.23 -8.82 5.33
N LEU A 13 -8.45 -7.92 5.93
CA LEU A 13 -8.95 -6.70 6.56
C LEU A 13 -9.39 -5.65 5.53
N TYR A 14 -9.00 -5.81 4.27
CA TYR A 14 -9.45 -4.96 3.15
C TYR A 14 -10.97 -4.90 3.03
N GLN A 15 -11.70 -5.93 3.46
CA GLN A 15 -13.17 -5.94 3.47
C GLN A 15 -13.80 -4.90 4.42
N LYS A 16 -13.03 -4.41 5.39
CA LYS A 16 -13.47 -3.37 6.34
C LYS A 16 -13.10 -1.96 5.88
N ALA A 17 -12.36 -1.82 4.78
CA ALA A 17 -11.98 -0.54 4.23
C ALA A 17 -12.99 -0.13 3.14
N ASN A 18 -13.33 1.16 3.09
CA ASN A 18 -14.10 1.70 1.97
C ASN A 18 -13.28 1.75 0.67
N ARG A 19 -11.95 1.78 0.80
CA ARG A 19 -11.02 1.85 -0.33
C ARG A 19 -9.64 1.33 0.09
N VAL A 20 -8.96 0.63 -0.80
CA VAL A 20 -7.65 0.01 -0.58
C VAL A 20 -6.60 0.67 -1.46
N LEU A 21 -5.60 1.28 -0.82
CA LEU A 21 -4.42 1.83 -1.48
C LEU A 21 -3.21 0.93 -1.21
N VAL A 22 -2.55 0.47 -2.26
CA VAL A 22 -1.29 -0.28 -2.16
C VAL A 22 -0.12 0.60 -2.56
N VAL A 23 0.89 0.68 -1.70
CA VAL A 23 2.20 1.25 -2.04
C VAL A 23 3.05 0.11 -2.58
N ASP A 24 3.29 0.11 -3.89
CA ASP A 24 3.97 -0.97 -4.61
C ASP A 24 5.44 -0.61 -4.87
N VAL A 25 6.29 -1.62 -4.75
CA VAL A 25 7.70 -1.59 -5.12
C VAL A 25 8.06 -2.93 -5.76
N THR A 26 9.09 -2.95 -6.60
CA THR A 26 9.61 -4.22 -7.12
C THR A 26 10.23 -5.06 -5.99
N PRO A 27 10.26 -6.39 -6.13
CA PRO A 27 10.93 -7.27 -5.16
C PRO A 27 12.39 -6.87 -4.92
N GLU A 28 13.10 -6.45 -5.96
CA GLU A 28 14.50 -6.00 -5.87
C GLU A 28 14.64 -4.75 -5.00
N THR A 29 13.73 -3.79 -5.17
CA THR A 29 13.71 -2.57 -4.35
C THR A 29 13.35 -2.90 -2.90
N GLN A 30 12.41 -3.81 -2.68
CA GLN A 30 12.02 -4.25 -1.33
C GLN A 30 13.19 -4.92 -0.60
N LEU A 31 13.92 -5.81 -1.28
CA LEU A 31 15.14 -6.44 -0.77
C LEU A 31 16.19 -5.39 -0.42
N MET A 32 16.56 -4.55 -1.39
CA MET A 32 17.61 -3.54 -1.23
C MET A 32 17.33 -2.61 -0.04
N ARG A 33 16.12 -2.06 0.06
CA ARG A 33 15.77 -1.11 1.12
C ARG A 33 15.70 -1.76 2.50
N THR A 34 15.22 -3.00 2.58
CA THR A 34 15.16 -3.73 3.87
C THR A 34 16.56 -4.08 4.36
N MET A 35 17.43 -4.57 3.47
CA MET A 35 18.83 -4.85 3.80
C MET A 35 19.55 -3.59 4.30
N GLN A 36 19.39 -2.46 3.59
CA GLN A 36 20.02 -1.19 3.97
C GLN A 36 19.49 -0.62 5.29
N ARG A 37 18.20 -0.78 5.57
CA ARG A 37 17.58 -0.23 6.78
C ARG A 37 17.90 -1.04 8.03
N ASP A 38 17.84 -2.36 7.92
CA ASP A 38 17.87 -3.27 9.07
C ASP A 38 19.24 -3.95 9.27
N ASP A 39 20.21 -3.69 8.37
CA ASP A 39 21.56 -4.28 8.36
C ASP A 39 21.54 -5.82 8.36
N VAL A 40 20.71 -6.40 7.48
CA VAL A 40 20.47 -7.85 7.38
C VAL A 40 20.89 -8.41 6.02
N THR A 41 21.13 -9.72 6.00
CA THR A 41 21.48 -10.43 4.77
C THR A 41 20.29 -10.56 3.83
N ARG A 42 20.57 -10.72 2.53
CA ARG A 42 19.55 -10.95 1.51
C ARG A 42 18.64 -12.14 1.83
N GLU A 43 19.25 -13.26 2.21
CA GLU A 43 18.54 -14.50 2.57
C GLU A 43 17.55 -14.27 3.72
N HIS A 44 17.94 -13.49 4.73
CA HIS A 44 17.05 -13.14 5.83
C HIS A 44 15.83 -12.33 5.36
N VAL A 45 16.03 -11.36 4.47
CA VAL A 45 14.92 -10.58 3.91
C VAL A 45 14.02 -11.46 3.03
N GLU A 46 14.59 -12.33 2.19
CA GLU A 46 13.82 -13.27 1.35
C GLU A 46 12.91 -14.16 2.21
N HIS A 47 13.40 -14.64 3.36
CA HIS A 47 12.59 -15.37 4.34
C HIS A 47 11.43 -14.55 4.90
N ILE A 48 11.66 -13.27 5.24
CA ILE A 48 10.60 -12.37 5.71
C ILE A 48 9.55 -12.15 4.62
N LEU A 49 9.99 -11.91 3.38
CA LEU A 49 9.09 -11.68 2.24
C LEU A 49 8.26 -12.92 1.90
N ALA A 50 8.83 -14.11 2.06
CA ALA A 50 8.11 -15.37 1.87
C ALA A 50 6.96 -15.59 2.89
N ALA A 51 7.01 -14.93 4.06
CA ALA A 51 5.96 -14.99 5.07
C ALA A 51 4.81 -13.98 4.82
N GLN A 52 4.99 -13.05 3.89
CA GLN A 52 4.00 -12.01 3.55
C GLN A 52 3.19 -12.41 2.31
N ALA A 53 2.06 -11.73 2.08
CA ALA A 53 1.32 -11.87 0.83
C ALA A 53 2.20 -11.51 -0.37
N THR A 54 1.97 -12.15 -1.51
CA THR A 54 2.72 -11.82 -2.74
C THR A 54 2.35 -10.43 -3.26
N ARG A 55 3.19 -9.88 -4.14
CA ARG A 55 2.91 -8.61 -4.81
C ARG A 55 1.58 -8.67 -5.57
N GLU A 56 1.36 -9.74 -6.32
CA GLU A 56 0.15 -9.97 -7.11
C GLU A 56 -1.08 -10.07 -6.21
N ALA A 57 -0.97 -10.73 -5.05
CA ALA A 57 -2.05 -10.83 -4.07
C ALA A 57 -2.43 -9.46 -3.49
N ARG A 58 -1.45 -8.57 -3.23
CA ARG A 58 -1.71 -7.19 -2.81
C ARG A 58 -2.39 -6.38 -3.92
N LEU A 59 -1.88 -6.47 -5.14
CA LEU A 59 -2.43 -5.73 -6.28
C LEU A 59 -3.85 -6.19 -6.64
N ALA A 60 -4.17 -7.48 -6.43
CA ALA A 60 -5.50 -8.03 -6.72
C ALA A 60 -6.62 -7.45 -5.84
N VAL A 61 -6.30 -6.89 -4.67
CA VAL A 61 -7.29 -6.28 -3.76
C VAL A 61 -7.21 -4.76 -3.71
N ALA A 62 -6.35 -4.15 -4.54
CA ALA A 62 -6.13 -2.71 -4.56
C ALA A 62 -7.17 -2.00 -5.42
N ASP A 63 -7.74 -0.91 -4.90
CA ASP A 63 -8.51 0.04 -5.71
C ASP A 63 -7.59 1.05 -6.38
N ASP A 64 -6.52 1.44 -5.69
CA ASP A 64 -5.51 2.37 -6.17
C ASP A 64 -4.11 1.87 -5.83
N VAL A 65 -3.12 2.21 -6.67
CA VAL A 65 -1.72 1.83 -6.48
C VAL A 65 -0.82 3.05 -6.63
N ILE A 66 0.16 3.20 -5.73
CA ILE A 66 1.27 4.15 -5.87
C ILE A 66 2.55 3.37 -6.13
N ASP A 67 3.26 3.71 -7.20
CA ASP A 67 4.63 3.22 -7.43
C ASP A 67 5.60 4.00 -6.54
N ASN A 68 6.32 3.30 -5.67
CA ASN A 68 7.31 3.88 -4.77
C ASN A 68 8.73 3.33 -5.01
N ASN A 69 9.03 2.89 -6.24
CA ASN A 69 10.37 2.44 -6.61
C ASN A 69 11.39 3.59 -6.63
N GLY A 70 10.94 4.79 -6.96
CA GLY A 70 11.76 5.99 -7.08
C GLY A 70 12.10 6.67 -5.74
N ALA A 71 12.58 7.91 -5.84
CA ALA A 71 12.84 8.75 -4.67
C ALA A 71 11.54 9.13 -3.96
N PRO A 72 11.57 9.42 -2.64
CA PRO A 72 10.38 9.83 -1.87
C PRO A 72 9.63 11.03 -2.44
N ASP A 73 10.31 11.92 -3.15
CA ASP A 73 9.66 13.11 -3.74
C ASP A 73 8.85 12.78 -5.01
N ALA A 74 9.13 11.64 -5.66
CA ALA A 74 8.48 11.25 -6.90
C ALA A 74 6.99 10.92 -6.71
N ILE A 75 6.58 10.55 -5.49
CA ILE A 75 5.19 10.18 -5.18
C ILE A 75 4.30 11.38 -4.86
N ALA A 76 4.84 12.59 -4.73
CA ALA A 76 4.08 13.77 -4.30
C ALA A 76 2.89 14.07 -5.23
N SER A 77 3.08 13.90 -6.54
CA SER A 77 2.02 14.10 -7.54
C SER A 77 0.90 13.07 -7.40
N ASP A 78 1.24 11.80 -7.19
CA ASP A 78 0.27 10.73 -7.01
C ASP A 78 -0.51 10.86 -5.70
N VAL A 79 0.18 11.21 -4.61
CA VAL A 79 -0.46 11.49 -3.32
C VAL A 79 -1.45 12.65 -3.45
N ALA A 80 -1.07 13.75 -4.10
CA ALA A 80 -1.96 14.90 -4.30
C ALA A 80 -3.20 14.52 -5.14
N ARG A 81 -3.00 13.76 -6.22
CA ARG A 81 -4.07 13.27 -7.09
C ARG A 81 -5.04 12.37 -6.33
N LEU A 82 -4.53 11.38 -5.61
CA LEU A 82 -5.34 10.45 -4.84
C LEU A 82 -6.05 11.13 -3.67
N HIS A 83 -5.38 12.05 -2.98
CA HIS A 83 -5.99 12.87 -1.93
C HIS A 83 -7.22 13.63 -2.44
N ALA A 84 -7.11 14.31 -3.57
CA ALA A 84 -8.24 15.03 -4.17
C ALA A 84 -9.42 14.09 -4.53
N SER A 85 -9.12 12.89 -5.03
CA SER A 85 -10.13 11.86 -5.28
C SER A 85 -10.79 11.37 -3.98
N TYR A 86 -10.01 11.12 -2.94
CA TYR A 86 -10.51 10.62 -1.65
C TYR A 86 -11.37 11.64 -0.90
N LEU A 87 -11.05 12.94 -1.00
CA LEU A 87 -11.93 13.99 -0.46
C LEU A 87 -13.30 13.98 -1.13
N LYS A 88 -13.35 13.83 -2.47
CA LYS A 88 -14.62 13.74 -3.21
C LYS A 88 -15.42 12.52 -2.78
N LEU A 89 -14.80 11.35 -2.76
CA LEU A 89 -15.44 10.10 -2.33
C LEU A 89 -15.99 10.20 -0.90
N ALA A 90 -15.18 10.73 0.03
CA ALA A 90 -15.60 10.90 1.42
C ALA A 90 -16.80 11.84 1.56
N SER A 91 -16.83 12.95 0.81
CA SER A 91 -17.96 13.90 0.86
C SER A 91 -19.28 13.29 0.34
N GLN A 92 -19.18 12.43 -0.68
CA GLN A 92 -20.33 11.76 -1.29
C GLN A 92 -20.82 10.62 -0.40
N PHE A 93 -19.91 9.85 0.19
CA PHE A 93 -20.24 8.72 1.07
C PHE A 93 -21.06 9.17 2.28
N VAL A 94 -20.63 10.24 2.97
CA VAL A 94 -21.37 10.80 4.11
C VAL A 94 -22.75 11.34 3.71
N SER A 95 -22.89 11.81 2.47
CA SER A 95 -24.18 12.29 1.94
C SER A 95 -25.10 11.15 1.52
N GLN A 96 -24.56 9.99 1.10
CA GLN A 96 -25.31 8.78 0.77
C GLN A 96 -25.79 8.01 2.01
N GLU A 97 -25.11 8.17 3.15
CA GLU A 97 -25.53 7.58 4.44
C GLU A 97 -26.57 8.42 5.21
N LYS A 98 -26.91 9.63 4.74
CA LYS A 98 -28.03 10.40 5.29
C LYS A 98 -29.35 9.91 4.67
N PRO A 99 -30.36 9.54 5.49
CA PRO A 99 -31.66 9.06 5.01
C PRO A 99 -32.43 10.12 4.20
#